data_AF-A0A966W4W9-F1
#
_entry.id   AF-A0A966W4W9-F1
#
_cell.length_a   1.000
_cell.length_b   1.000
_cell.length_c   1.000
_cell.angle_alpha   90.00
_cell.angle_beta   90.00
_cell.angle_gamma   90.00
#
_symmetry.space_group_name_H-M   'P 1'
#
loop_
_entity.id
_entity.type
_entity.pdbx_description
1 polymer ?
#
loop_
_entity_poly.entity_id
_entity_poly.type
_entity_poly.pdbx_seq_one_letter_code
_entity_poly.pdbx_strand_id
1 'polypeptide(L)'
;MFAPWMIEKSQHLGHDPIFKSVYEDADLFRRFVLAGYKMVQTWDAVVYHFTCRGGQFAGAEKIEDFQRKDEKWMHNNSVSMAEYIRKWGGLFNEYGPCEPKPNKKYDCGLEAKNCTDQVFRLEPWFDNLSVDLDESDYVSSVQPNTSFDLKSKFKRELQNDIVFCVDFSNPTIHDKLWQLVTNREDVLSDIKEPGNYEFDGVLVRVNKLEVKNPKIKLKW
;
A
#
# COMPACT_ATOMS: atom_id res chain seq x y z
N MET A 1 15.37 0.41 -7.18
CA MET A 1 15.84 0.40 -8.58
C MET A 1 15.33 1.65 -9.27
N PHE A 2 16.16 2.34 -10.03
CA PHE A 2 15.82 3.61 -10.69
C PHE A 2 16.08 3.50 -12.19
N ALA A 3 15.31 4.22 -13.00
CA ALA A 3 15.47 4.22 -14.44
C ALA A 3 16.83 4.82 -14.88
N PRO A 4 17.39 4.40 -16.03
CA PRO A 4 16.83 3.42 -16.96
C PRO A 4 17.07 1.98 -16.51
N TRP A 5 16.13 1.11 -16.88
CA TRP A 5 16.24 -0.34 -16.77
C TRP A 5 15.87 -0.95 -18.13
N MET A 6 16.27 -2.19 -18.37
CA MET A 6 16.00 -2.88 -19.63
C MET A 6 15.54 -4.31 -19.39
N ILE A 7 14.67 -4.78 -20.26
CA ILE A 7 14.18 -6.16 -20.27
C ILE A 7 13.89 -6.58 -21.72
N GLU A 8 13.92 -7.88 -21.99
CA GLU A 8 13.34 -8.41 -23.22
C GLU A 8 11.83 -8.12 -23.25
N LYS A 9 11.33 -7.59 -24.38
CA LYS A 9 9.91 -7.22 -24.51
C LYS A 9 8.96 -8.37 -24.19
N SER A 10 9.33 -9.60 -24.55
CA SER A 10 8.52 -10.82 -24.30
C SER A 10 8.40 -11.17 -22.81
N GLN A 11 9.32 -10.69 -21.97
CA GLN A 11 9.37 -10.91 -20.53
C GLN A 11 8.75 -9.77 -19.71
N HIS A 12 8.33 -8.68 -20.36
CA HIS A 12 7.70 -7.57 -19.68
C HIS A 12 6.36 -8.01 -19.04
N LEU A 13 6.24 -7.90 -17.71
CA LEU A 13 5.02 -8.26 -16.99
C LEU A 13 3.95 -7.17 -17.04
N GLY A 14 4.33 -5.99 -17.53
CA GLY A 14 3.41 -4.89 -17.76
C GLY A 14 3.14 -4.00 -16.57
N HIS A 15 2.88 -2.72 -16.79
CA HIS A 15 2.49 -1.77 -15.73
C HIS A 15 1.01 -1.89 -15.32
N ASP A 16 0.74 -1.77 -14.04
CA ASP A 16 -0.63 -1.84 -13.52
C ASP A 16 -1.33 -0.47 -13.65
N PRO A 17 -2.45 -0.36 -14.40
CA PRO A 17 -3.11 0.92 -14.66
C PRO A 17 -3.74 1.56 -13.41
N ILE A 18 -3.81 0.87 -12.27
CA ILE A 18 -4.31 1.46 -11.02
C ILE A 18 -3.37 2.55 -10.49
N PHE A 19 -2.09 2.53 -10.85
CA PHE A 19 -1.11 3.54 -10.44
C PHE A 19 -1.15 4.74 -11.39
N LYS A 20 -1.56 5.89 -10.87
CA LYS A 20 -1.70 7.14 -11.65
C LYS A 20 -0.40 7.96 -11.72
N SER A 21 0.59 7.64 -10.89
CA SER A 21 1.88 8.36 -10.80
C SER A 21 2.96 7.45 -10.17
N VAL A 22 3.44 7.77 -8.97
CA VAL A 22 4.47 7.00 -8.26
C VAL A 22 4.00 5.58 -7.89
N TYR A 23 4.93 4.67 -7.60
CA TYR A 23 4.76 3.24 -7.28
C TYR A 23 4.55 2.27 -8.45
N GLU A 24 4.35 2.76 -9.67
CA GLU A 24 4.18 1.89 -10.84
C GLU A 24 5.42 1.01 -11.13
N ASP A 25 6.62 1.59 -11.13
CA ASP A 25 7.88 0.84 -11.22
C ASP A 25 8.10 -0.08 -10.00
N ALA A 26 7.74 0.40 -8.80
CA ALA A 26 7.89 -0.36 -7.56
C ALA A 26 7.04 -1.64 -7.57
N ASP A 27 5.82 -1.54 -8.11
CA ASP A 27 4.94 -2.68 -8.35
C ASP A 27 5.52 -3.63 -9.40
N LEU A 28 6.01 -3.09 -10.52
CA LEU A 28 6.59 -3.90 -11.60
C LEU A 28 7.82 -4.68 -11.14
N PHE A 29 8.77 -4.02 -10.49
CA PHE A 29 9.98 -4.67 -9.99
C PHE A 29 9.67 -5.72 -8.92
N ARG A 30 8.68 -5.45 -8.04
CA ARG A 30 8.21 -6.46 -7.09
C ARG A 30 7.64 -7.68 -7.81
N ARG A 31 6.86 -7.49 -8.87
CA ARG A 31 6.34 -8.61 -9.68
C ARG A 31 7.44 -9.36 -10.42
N PHE A 32 8.51 -8.69 -10.89
CA PHE A 32 9.68 -9.37 -11.44
C PHE A 32 10.35 -10.29 -10.42
N VAL A 33 10.62 -9.78 -9.20
CA VAL A 33 11.21 -10.60 -8.12
C VAL A 33 10.30 -11.79 -7.79
N LEU A 34 8.99 -11.58 -7.66
CA LEU A 34 8.03 -12.65 -7.39
C LEU A 34 7.90 -13.66 -8.56
N ALA A 35 8.18 -13.23 -9.80
CA ALA A 35 8.25 -14.09 -10.98
C ALA A 35 9.60 -14.82 -11.11
N GLY A 36 10.52 -14.65 -10.16
CA GLY A 36 11.83 -15.30 -10.14
C GLY A 36 12.89 -14.62 -11.02
N TYR A 37 12.69 -13.35 -11.39
CA TYR A 37 13.65 -12.65 -12.24
C TYR A 37 14.87 -12.25 -11.41
N LYS A 38 16.04 -12.31 -12.04
CA LYS A 38 17.28 -11.81 -11.44
C LYS A 38 17.46 -10.34 -11.80
N MET A 39 17.44 -9.48 -10.79
CA MET A 39 17.75 -8.07 -10.95
C MET A 39 19.27 -7.89 -11.01
N VAL A 40 19.78 -7.20 -12.03
CA VAL A 40 21.22 -6.95 -12.22
C VAL A 40 21.44 -5.45 -12.42
N GLN A 41 22.32 -4.88 -11.62
CA GLN A 41 22.85 -3.54 -11.82
C GLN A 41 24.29 -3.67 -12.33
N THR A 42 24.56 -3.18 -13.55
CA THR A 42 25.90 -3.20 -14.15
C THR A 42 26.55 -1.83 -14.09
N TRP A 43 27.86 -1.81 -13.84
CA TRP A 43 28.68 -0.60 -13.90
C TRP A 43 29.16 -0.27 -15.32
N ASP A 44 28.98 -1.19 -16.26
CA ASP A 44 29.39 -1.00 -17.67
C ASP A 44 28.35 -0.19 -18.48
N ALA A 45 27.15 0.02 -17.93
CA ALA A 45 26.06 0.75 -18.58
C ALA A 45 25.71 2.03 -17.80
N VAL A 46 26.66 2.97 -17.74
CA VAL A 46 26.46 4.27 -17.09
C VAL A 46 25.72 5.22 -18.02
N VAL A 47 24.72 5.91 -17.49
CA VAL A 47 23.99 6.96 -18.20
C VAL A 47 23.96 8.25 -17.38
N TYR A 48 23.88 9.38 -18.06
CA TYR A 48 23.62 10.66 -17.42
C TYR A 48 22.11 10.90 -17.36
N HIS A 49 21.56 11.04 -16.16
CA HIS A 49 20.16 11.40 -15.95
C HIS A 49 20.04 12.91 -15.70
N PHE A 50 19.64 13.66 -16.72
CA PHE A 50 19.36 15.08 -16.58
C PHE A 50 18.00 15.28 -15.92
N THR A 51 18.00 15.88 -14.73
CA THR A 51 16.76 16.17 -13.99
C THR A 51 15.91 17.16 -14.77
N CYS A 52 14.63 16.86 -14.96
CA CYS A 52 13.67 17.73 -15.61
C CYS A 52 12.55 18.15 -14.63
N ARG A 53 11.75 19.13 -15.02
CA ARG A 53 10.54 19.53 -14.28
C ARG A 53 9.58 18.36 -14.09
N GLY A 54 9.37 17.58 -15.16
CA GLY A 54 8.44 16.45 -15.18
C GLY A 54 7.01 16.84 -14.77
N GLY A 55 6.19 15.84 -14.45
CA GLY A 55 4.87 16.08 -13.84
C GLY A 55 4.96 16.65 -12.43
N GLN A 56 6.05 16.35 -11.71
CA GLN A 56 6.25 16.76 -10.31
C GLN A 56 6.35 18.28 -10.15
N PHE A 57 6.96 18.98 -11.11
CA PHE A 57 7.16 20.43 -11.10
C PHE A 57 6.61 21.06 -12.39
N ALA A 58 5.48 20.55 -12.90
CA ALA A 58 4.92 20.96 -14.19
C ALA A 58 4.68 22.48 -14.28
N GLY A 59 4.31 23.12 -13.17
CA GLY A 59 4.09 24.58 -13.08
C GLY A 59 5.32 25.41 -12.69
N ALA A 60 6.52 24.82 -12.60
CA ALA A 60 7.72 25.57 -12.22
C ALA A 60 8.31 26.35 -13.41
N GLU A 61 8.53 27.65 -13.21
CA GLU A 61 9.14 28.56 -14.18
C GLU A 61 10.46 29.15 -13.66
N LYS A 62 10.59 29.32 -12.35
CA LYS A 62 11.76 29.88 -11.68
C LYS A 62 12.27 28.93 -10.59
N ILE A 63 13.47 29.21 -10.07
CA ILE A 63 14.14 28.33 -9.10
C ILE A 63 13.31 28.19 -7.81
N GLU A 64 12.62 29.25 -7.40
CA GLU A 64 11.79 29.29 -6.20
C GLU A 64 10.60 28.33 -6.29
N ASP A 65 10.08 28.11 -7.50
CA ASP A 65 8.90 27.25 -7.72
C ASP A 65 9.20 25.78 -7.45
N PHE A 66 10.47 25.35 -7.53
CA PHE A 66 10.88 23.97 -7.23
C PHE A 66 10.76 23.62 -5.75
N GLN A 67 10.44 24.58 -4.88
CA GLN A 67 10.09 24.31 -3.48
C GLN A 67 8.67 23.72 -3.33
N ARG A 68 7.81 23.86 -4.36
CA ARG A 68 6.43 23.36 -4.34
C ARG A 68 6.22 22.35 -5.45
N LYS A 69 5.65 21.20 -5.10
CA LYS A 69 5.25 20.17 -6.07
C LYS A 69 3.86 20.51 -6.63
N ASP A 70 3.61 20.07 -7.87
CA ASP A 70 2.31 20.21 -8.51
C ASP A 70 1.20 19.48 -7.72
N GLU A 71 0.05 20.13 -7.53
CA GLU A 71 -1.05 19.62 -6.71
C GLU A 71 -1.68 18.36 -7.31
N LYS A 72 -1.85 18.30 -8.64
CA LYS A 72 -2.39 17.14 -9.33
C LYS A 72 -1.42 15.96 -9.22
N TRP A 73 -0.12 16.21 -9.33
CA TRP A 73 0.90 15.19 -9.10
C TRP A 73 0.85 14.67 -7.65
N MET A 74 0.74 15.55 -6.66
CA MET A 74 0.60 15.15 -5.25
C MET A 74 -0.66 14.32 -5.00
N HIS A 75 -1.78 14.70 -5.60
CA HIS A 75 -3.03 13.93 -5.52
C HIS A 75 -2.89 12.56 -6.18
N ASN A 76 -2.32 12.47 -7.38
CA ASN A 76 -2.09 11.18 -8.03
C ASN A 76 -1.13 10.28 -7.23
N ASN A 77 -0.17 10.88 -6.52
CA ASN A 77 0.73 10.14 -5.65
C ASN A 77 0.02 9.57 -4.42
N SER A 78 -0.85 10.35 -3.77
CA SER A 78 -1.60 9.86 -2.62
C SER A 78 -2.55 8.73 -3.03
N VAL A 79 -3.20 8.85 -4.20
CA VAL A 79 -4.01 7.78 -4.79
C VAL A 79 -3.17 6.54 -5.08
N SER A 80 -2.02 6.68 -5.76
CA SER A 80 -1.17 5.54 -6.11
C SER A 80 -0.57 4.85 -4.88
N MET A 81 -0.26 5.61 -3.82
CA MET A 81 0.16 5.07 -2.54
C MET A 81 -0.96 4.22 -1.91
N ALA A 82 -2.19 4.72 -1.89
CA ALA A 82 -3.33 3.98 -1.35
C ALA A 82 -3.60 2.70 -2.16
N GLU A 83 -3.56 2.76 -3.49
CA GLU A 83 -3.67 1.57 -4.36
C GLU A 83 -2.55 0.57 -4.09
N TYR A 84 -1.32 1.04 -3.85
CA TYR A 84 -0.18 0.18 -3.56
C TYR A 84 -0.38 -0.58 -2.25
N ILE A 85 -0.84 0.12 -1.21
CA ILE A 85 -1.15 -0.49 0.09
C ILE A 85 -2.32 -1.47 -0.05
N ARG A 86 -3.41 -1.10 -0.75
CA ARG A 86 -4.56 -2.02 -0.99
C ARG A 86 -4.11 -3.28 -1.72
N LYS A 87 -3.24 -3.13 -2.74
CA LYS A 87 -2.73 -4.26 -3.52
C LYS A 87 -1.77 -5.12 -2.69
N TRP A 88 -0.76 -4.53 -2.06
CA TRP A 88 0.37 -5.27 -1.46
C TRP A 88 0.30 -5.42 0.06
N GLY A 89 -0.70 -4.86 0.73
CA GLY A 89 -0.88 -4.94 2.18
C GLY A 89 0.10 -4.09 2.99
N GLY A 90 0.88 -3.21 2.36
CA GLY A 90 1.88 -2.37 3.03
C GLY A 90 2.65 -1.47 2.07
N LEU A 91 3.59 -0.69 2.60
CA LEU A 91 4.44 0.19 1.82
C LEU A 91 5.51 -0.57 1.03
N PHE A 92 6.13 0.11 0.08
CA PHE A 92 7.29 -0.40 -0.64
C PHE A 92 8.49 -0.51 0.32
N ASN A 93 9.17 -1.65 0.29
CA ASN A 93 10.36 -1.94 1.07
C ASN A 93 11.43 -2.61 0.19
N GLU A 94 12.70 -2.44 0.56
CA GLU A 94 13.85 -3.05 -0.11
C GLU A 94 14.87 -3.60 0.91
N TYR A 95 15.56 -4.69 0.58
CA TYR A 95 16.65 -5.22 1.41
C TYR A 95 17.95 -4.43 1.22
N GLY A 96 18.10 -3.85 0.03
CA GLY A 96 19.25 -3.05 -0.35
C GLY A 96 19.04 -2.45 -1.74
N PRO A 97 20.06 -1.78 -2.28
CA PRO A 97 19.99 -1.18 -3.61
C PRO A 97 19.57 -2.21 -4.66
N CYS A 98 18.50 -1.90 -5.39
CA CYS A 98 17.97 -2.76 -6.46
C CYS A 98 17.43 -4.13 -6.02
N GLU A 99 17.12 -4.30 -4.73
CA GLU A 99 16.56 -5.53 -4.18
C GLU A 99 15.20 -5.28 -3.50
N PRO A 100 14.10 -5.20 -4.28
CA PRO A 100 12.76 -5.06 -3.71
C PRO A 100 12.45 -6.23 -2.77
N LYS A 101 12.04 -5.94 -1.53
CA LYS A 101 11.56 -6.93 -0.56
C LYS A 101 10.08 -7.17 -0.83
N PRO A 102 9.60 -8.35 -1.25
CA PRO A 102 8.17 -8.56 -1.44
C PRO A 102 7.41 -8.49 -0.10
N ASN A 103 6.26 -7.80 -0.08
CA ASN A 103 5.40 -7.79 1.09
C ASN A 103 4.67 -9.14 1.21
N LYS A 104 4.34 -9.52 2.45
CA LYS A 104 3.40 -10.60 2.74
C LYS A 104 2.02 -9.98 2.93
N LYS A 105 1.16 -10.11 1.92
CA LYS A 105 -0.23 -9.67 2.05
C LYS A 105 -1.05 -10.71 2.82
N TYR A 106 -1.72 -10.29 3.88
CA TYR A 106 -2.71 -11.07 4.63
C TYR A 106 -4.11 -10.52 4.37
N ASP A 107 -5.13 -11.32 4.71
CA ASP A 107 -6.53 -10.90 4.71
C ASP A 107 -6.90 -10.29 6.07
N CYS A 108 -6.92 -8.96 6.12
CA CYS A 108 -7.04 -8.21 7.37
C CYS A 108 -8.33 -7.40 7.43
N GLY A 109 -9.07 -7.53 8.52
CA GLY A 109 -10.22 -6.69 8.88
C GLY A 109 -9.89 -5.71 10.01
N LEU A 110 -10.53 -4.53 10.02
CA LEU A 110 -10.52 -3.59 11.15
C LEU A 110 -11.94 -3.45 11.72
N GLU A 111 -12.13 -3.87 12.96
CA GLU A 111 -13.31 -3.55 13.77
C GLU A 111 -12.97 -2.34 14.64
N ALA A 112 -13.57 -1.18 14.34
CA ALA A 112 -13.35 0.07 15.04
C ALA A 112 -14.65 0.55 15.72
N LYS A 113 -14.55 0.95 16.99
CA LYS A 113 -15.63 1.53 17.79
C LYS A 113 -15.23 2.90 18.32
N ASN A 114 -16.21 3.74 18.59
CA ASN A 114 -16.06 5.12 19.07
C ASN A 114 -15.13 5.95 18.17
N CYS A 115 -15.18 5.70 16.86
CA CYS A 115 -14.23 6.31 15.93
C CYS A 115 -14.73 7.65 15.39
N THR A 116 -13.81 8.40 14.77
CA THR A 116 -14.10 9.61 14.00
C THR A 116 -13.74 9.36 12.55
N ASP A 117 -14.10 10.27 11.63
CA ASP A 117 -13.78 10.17 10.20
C ASP A 117 -12.29 9.93 9.89
N GLN A 118 -11.39 10.23 10.84
CA GLN A 118 -9.97 9.93 10.72
C GLN A 118 -9.69 8.42 10.54
N VAL A 119 -10.59 7.53 10.97
CA VAL A 119 -10.47 6.08 10.78
C VAL A 119 -10.36 5.71 9.31
N PHE A 120 -11.00 6.47 8.41
CA PHE A 120 -10.99 6.18 6.98
C PHE A 120 -9.60 6.36 6.33
N ARG A 121 -8.65 7.03 7.01
CA ARG A 121 -7.24 7.06 6.58
C ARG A 121 -6.58 5.68 6.64
N LEU A 122 -7.12 4.77 7.45
CA LEU A 122 -6.63 3.41 7.61
C LEU A 122 -7.22 2.45 6.57
N GLU A 123 -8.27 2.83 5.85
CA GLU A 123 -8.95 1.96 4.88
C GLU A 123 -8.01 1.25 3.89
N PRO A 124 -6.96 1.90 3.34
CA PRO A 124 -6.09 1.22 2.38
C PRO A 124 -5.36 0.01 2.97
N TRP A 125 -5.17 -0.01 4.29
CA TRP A 125 -4.40 -1.01 5.03
C TRP A 125 -5.19 -2.27 5.39
N PHE A 126 -6.51 -2.26 5.22
CA PHE A 126 -7.39 -3.38 5.57
C PHE A 126 -8.23 -3.79 4.37
N ASP A 127 -8.50 -5.08 4.21
CA ASP A 127 -9.37 -5.61 3.16
C ASP A 127 -10.85 -5.37 3.50
N ASN A 128 -11.20 -5.39 4.79
CA ASN A 128 -12.55 -5.05 5.26
C ASN A 128 -12.54 -4.16 6.51
N LEU A 129 -13.59 -3.34 6.66
CA LEU A 129 -13.77 -2.44 7.79
C LEU A 129 -15.18 -2.60 8.37
N SER A 130 -15.27 -2.64 9.69
CA SER A 130 -16.51 -2.51 10.46
C SER A 130 -16.35 -1.28 11.35
N VAL A 131 -17.08 -0.22 11.05
CA VAL A 131 -17.03 1.07 11.76
C VAL A 131 -18.43 1.43 12.26
N ASP A 132 -18.51 2.28 13.28
CA ASP A 132 -19.75 2.82 13.84
C ASP A 132 -20.14 4.20 13.28
N LEU A 133 -19.67 4.50 12.06
CA LEU A 133 -19.92 5.74 11.31
C LEU A 133 -20.58 5.44 9.97
N ASP A 134 -21.20 6.45 9.37
CA ASP A 134 -21.66 6.39 7.98
C ASP A 134 -20.47 6.57 7.02
N GLU A 135 -20.22 5.55 6.20
CA GLU A 135 -19.13 5.52 5.22
C GLU A 135 -19.50 6.17 3.87
N SER A 136 -20.76 6.58 3.65
CA SER A 136 -21.29 6.98 2.34
C SER A 136 -20.51 8.14 1.70
N ASP A 137 -20.20 9.17 2.48
CA ASP A 137 -19.46 10.35 2.02
C ASP A 137 -18.00 10.01 1.69
N TYR A 138 -17.37 9.16 2.51
CA TYR A 138 -16.02 8.67 2.23
C TYR A 138 -15.98 7.83 0.95
N VAL A 139 -16.90 6.88 0.81
CA VAL A 139 -16.99 6.01 -0.38
C VAL A 139 -17.22 6.86 -1.63
N SER A 140 -18.19 7.78 -1.62
CA SER A 140 -18.51 8.60 -2.79
C SER A 140 -17.35 9.52 -3.22
N SER A 141 -16.56 10.03 -2.27
CA SER A 141 -15.41 10.89 -2.57
C SER A 141 -14.17 10.13 -3.07
N VAL A 142 -13.93 8.92 -2.58
CA VAL A 142 -12.70 8.15 -2.93
C VAL A 142 -12.93 7.16 -4.08
N GLN A 143 -14.12 6.56 -4.21
CA GLN A 143 -14.42 5.54 -5.23
C GLN A 143 -14.08 5.96 -6.68
N PRO A 144 -14.30 7.22 -7.13
CA PRO A 144 -13.93 7.63 -8.49
C PRO A 144 -12.42 7.54 -8.78
N ASN A 145 -11.60 7.46 -7.73
CA ASN A 145 -10.15 7.43 -7.84
C ASN A 145 -9.52 6.05 -7.68
N THR A 146 -10.31 5.02 -7.35
CA THR A 146 -9.81 3.67 -7.09
C THR A 146 -10.54 2.63 -7.93
N SER A 147 -9.81 1.59 -8.33
CA SER A 147 -10.40 0.42 -9.00
C SER A 147 -10.99 -0.60 -8.02
N PHE A 148 -10.68 -0.46 -6.73
CA PHE A 148 -11.20 -1.32 -5.68
C PHE A 148 -12.63 -0.92 -5.34
N ASP A 149 -13.52 -1.90 -5.18
CA ASP A 149 -14.89 -1.67 -4.72
C ASP A 149 -14.89 -1.36 -3.23
N LEU A 150 -14.88 -0.07 -2.89
CA LEU A 150 -14.85 0.41 -1.50
C LEU A 150 -16.13 0.05 -0.75
N LYS A 151 -17.28 0.10 -1.43
CA LYS A 151 -18.57 -0.22 -0.81
C LYS A 151 -18.58 -1.65 -0.28
N SER A 152 -17.99 -2.60 -1.02
CA SER A 152 -17.88 -3.99 -0.59
C SER A 152 -16.92 -4.21 0.60
N LYS A 153 -16.03 -3.24 0.87
CA LYS A 153 -15.06 -3.33 1.98
C LYS A 153 -15.72 -3.12 3.34
N PHE A 154 -16.73 -2.25 3.41
CA PHE A 154 -17.46 -1.96 4.65
C PHE A 154 -18.46 -3.07 4.95
N LYS A 155 -18.31 -3.72 6.09
CA LYS A 155 -19.11 -4.88 6.53
C LYS A 155 -19.39 -4.76 8.02
N ARG A 156 -20.60 -5.14 8.44
CA ARG A 156 -20.96 -5.18 9.87
C ARG A 156 -20.30 -6.32 10.64
N GLU A 157 -20.07 -7.44 9.97
CA GLU A 157 -19.42 -8.61 10.53
C GLU A 157 -18.21 -8.99 9.68
N LEU A 158 -17.05 -9.14 10.33
CA LEU A 158 -15.78 -9.43 9.68
C LEU A 158 -15.47 -10.93 9.76
N GLN A 159 -15.28 -11.53 8.58
CA GLN A 159 -14.91 -12.95 8.42
C GLN A 159 -13.44 -13.11 7.97
N ASN A 160 -12.66 -12.05 8.06
CA ASN A 160 -11.25 -12.02 7.66
C ASN A 160 -10.41 -13.00 8.49
N ASP A 161 -9.29 -13.43 7.91
CA ASP A 161 -8.36 -14.34 8.58
C ASP A 161 -7.72 -13.69 9.80
N ILE A 162 -7.48 -12.38 9.75
CA ILE A 162 -6.96 -11.57 10.85
C ILE A 162 -7.89 -10.38 11.06
N VAL A 163 -8.31 -10.12 12.30
CA VAL A 163 -9.17 -8.98 12.65
C VAL A 163 -8.52 -8.17 13.76
N PHE A 164 -8.35 -6.88 13.50
CA PHE A 164 -7.87 -5.88 14.46
C PHE A 164 -9.07 -5.23 15.12
N CYS A 165 -9.19 -5.34 16.43
CA CYS A 165 -10.30 -4.81 17.21
C CYS A 165 -9.80 -3.62 18.03
N VAL A 166 -10.39 -2.44 17.80
CA VAL A 166 -9.91 -1.17 18.33
C VAL A 166 -11.07 -0.33 18.87
N ASP A 167 -10.89 0.21 20.07
CA ASP A 167 -11.76 1.21 20.66
C ASP A 167 -11.06 2.58 20.71
N PHE A 168 -11.54 3.51 19.91
CA PHE A 168 -10.98 4.86 19.76
C PHE A 168 -11.31 5.81 20.92
N SER A 169 -11.99 5.34 21.97
CA SER A 169 -12.12 6.07 23.23
C SER A 169 -10.77 6.29 23.92
N ASN A 170 -9.78 5.43 23.64
CA ASN A 170 -8.41 5.62 24.10
C ASN A 170 -7.65 6.56 23.15
N PRO A 171 -7.23 7.76 23.58
CA PRO A 171 -6.61 8.76 22.70
C PRO A 171 -5.26 8.31 22.10
N THR A 172 -4.58 7.34 22.72
CA THR A 172 -3.29 6.83 22.23
C THR A 172 -3.43 5.71 21.21
N ILE A 173 -4.63 5.15 21.05
CA ILE A 173 -4.80 3.91 20.28
C ILE A 173 -4.55 4.11 18.79
N HIS A 174 -4.79 5.33 18.27
CA HIS A 174 -4.55 5.66 16.88
C HIS A 174 -3.07 5.48 16.51
N ASP A 175 -2.16 6.05 17.30
CA ASP A 175 -0.72 5.99 17.04
C ASP A 175 -0.19 4.56 17.14
N LYS A 176 -0.71 3.80 18.12
CA LYS A 176 -0.32 2.40 18.33
C LYS A 176 -0.80 1.50 17.20
N LEU A 177 -2.06 1.66 16.79
CA LEU A 177 -2.60 0.97 15.61
C LEU A 177 -1.78 1.31 14.37
N TRP A 178 -1.43 2.59 14.19
CA TRP A 178 -0.60 3.03 13.06
C TRP A 178 0.78 2.37 13.03
N GLN A 179 1.47 2.33 14.17
CA GLN A 179 2.76 1.64 14.29
C GLN A 179 2.64 0.14 14.01
N LEU A 180 1.58 -0.48 14.49
CA LEU A 180 1.35 -1.89 14.29
C LEU A 180 0.99 -2.22 12.82
N VAL A 181 0.16 -1.43 12.14
CA VAL A 181 -0.18 -1.70 10.73
C VAL A 181 0.98 -1.47 9.79
N THR A 182 1.86 -0.50 10.09
CA THR A 182 3.05 -0.21 9.29
C THR A 182 4.13 -1.28 9.45
N ASN A 183 4.24 -1.91 10.62
CA ASN A 183 5.19 -3.00 10.92
C ASN A 183 4.53 -4.39 10.95
N ARG A 184 3.35 -4.54 10.33
CA ARG A 184 2.50 -5.74 10.46
C ARG A 184 3.20 -7.06 10.13
N GLU A 185 4.12 -7.06 9.17
CA GLU A 185 4.78 -8.30 8.75
C GLU A 185 5.66 -8.86 9.84
N ASP A 186 6.36 -7.98 10.55
CA ASP A 186 7.24 -8.36 11.64
C ASP A 186 6.39 -8.78 12.85
N VAL A 187 5.36 -8.00 13.20
CA VAL A 187 4.43 -8.33 14.30
C VAL A 187 3.72 -9.67 14.10
N LEU A 188 3.22 -9.92 12.89
CA LEU A 188 2.51 -11.17 12.58
C LEU A 188 3.46 -12.36 12.39
N SER A 189 4.77 -12.13 12.23
CA SER A 189 5.75 -13.23 12.06
C SER A 189 5.98 -14.02 13.35
N ASP A 190 5.71 -13.42 14.50
CA ASP A 190 5.84 -14.06 15.82
C ASP A 190 4.63 -14.96 16.15
N ILE A 191 3.52 -14.80 15.43
CA ILE A 191 2.29 -15.58 15.63
C ILE A 191 2.42 -16.91 14.90
N LYS A 192 2.29 -18.02 15.63
CA LYS A 192 2.39 -19.39 15.08
C LYS A 192 1.08 -20.14 15.02
N GLU A 193 0.11 -19.77 15.85
CA GLU A 193 -1.16 -20.47 15.99
C GLU A 193 -2.33 -19.48 15.96
N PRO A 194 -3.54 -19.89 15.55
CA PRO A 194 -4.74 -19.09 15.71
C PRO A 194 -5.01 -18.77 17.18
N GLY A 195 -5.48 -17.56 17.46
CA GLY A 195 -5.69 -17.10 18.83
C GLY A 195 -6.05 -15.62 18.91
N ASN A 196 -6.21 -15.15 20.14
CA ASN A 196 -6.38 -13.72 20.44
C ASN A 196 -5.08 -13.19 21.04
N TYR A 197 -4.60 -12.09 20.49
CA TYR A 197 -3.35 -11.43 20.85
C TYR A 197 -3.64 -9.98 21.22
N GLU A 198 -2.76 -9.40 22.04
CA GLU A 198 -2.78 -7.99 22.36
C GLU A 198 -1.40 -7.40 22.09
N PHE A 199 -1.35 -6.38 21.24
CA PHE A 199 -0.12 -5.68 20.89
C PHE A 199 -0.29 -4.20 21.25
N ASP A 200 0.43 -3.75 22.27
CA ASP A 200 0.35 -2.39 22.80
C ASP A 200 -1.07 -1.89 23.14
N GLY A 201 -2.02 -2.80 23.40
CA GLY A 201 -3.43 -2.47 23.67
C GLY A 201 -4.33 -2.55 22.44
N VAL A 202 -3.81 -2.92 21.27
CA VAL A 202 -4.61 -3.32 20.11
C VAL A 202 -4.87 -4.82 20.20
N LEU A 203 -6.15 -5.20 20.25
CA LEU A 203 -6.57 -6.59 20.23
C LEU A 203 -6.54 -7.11 18.80
N VAL A 204 -5.93 -8.27 18.58
CA VAL A 204 -5.79 -8.91 17.27
C VAL A 204 -6.28 -10.34 17.36
N ARG A 205 -7.37 -10.64 16.66
CA ARG A 205 -7.91 -11.99 16.52
C ARG A 205 -7.36 -12.62 15.25
N VAL A 206 -6.64 -13.73 15.39
CA VAL A 206 -6.08 -14.50 14.29
C VAL A 206 -6.87 -15.80 14.16
N ASN A 207 -7.66 -15.90 13.09
CA ASN A 207 -8.38 -17.10 12.71
C ASN A 207 -7.50 -18.03 11.86
N LYS A 208 -6.73 -17.44 10.93
CA LYS A 208 -5.78 -18.11 10.05
C LYS A 208 -4.61 -17.19 9.73
N LEU A 209 -3.46 -17.78 9.42
CA LEU A 209 -2.27 -17.06 8.98
C LEU A 209 -1.87 -17.53 7.58
N GLU A 210 -2.54 -17.01 6.56
CA GLU A 210 -2.32 -17.35 5.17
C GLU A 210 -1.91 -16.11 4.35
N VAL A 211 -0.82 -16.24 3.59
CA VAL A 211 -0.35 -15.17 2.71
C VAL A 211 -1.14 -15.19 1.40
N LYS A 212 -1.92 -14.14 1.13
CA LYS A 212 -2.74 -13.94 -0.07
C LYS A 212 -2.09 -12.93 -1.01
N ASN A 213 -0.98 -13.33 -1.63
CA ASN A 213 -0.25 -12.44 -2.54
C ASN A 213 -1.08 -12.10 -3.81
N PRO A 214 -1.01 -10.86 -4.31
CA PRO A 214 -1.67 -10.45 -5.56
C PRO A 214 -1.19 -11.23 -6.79
N LYS A 215 -1.99 -11.16 -7.86
CA LYS A 215 -1.61 -11.72 -9.17
C LYS A 215 -0.34 -11.04 -9.70
N ILE A 216 0.62 -11.86 -10.12
CA ILE A 216 1.94 -11.43 -10.60
C ILE A 216 1.91 -11.05 -12.09
N LYS A 217 1.12 -11.75 -12.91
CA LYS A 217 0.99 -11.46 -14.35
C LYS A 217 -0.33 -10.77 -14.64
N LEU A 218 -0.26 -9.56 -15.18
CA LEU A 218 -1.42 -8.81 -15.64
C LEU A 218 -1.68 -9.17 -17.11
N LYS A 219 -2.95 -9.34 -17.49
CA LYS A 219 -3.33 -9.52 -18.89
C LYS A 219 -3.23 -8.16 -19.57
N TRP A 220 -2.57 -8.14 -20.72
CA TRP A 220 -2.50 -7.01 -21.64
C TRP A 220 -3.47 -7.27 -22.78
#